data_AF-A0A662KYI4-F1
#
_entry.id   AF-A0A662KYI4-F1
#
_cell.length_a   1.000
_cell.length_b   1.000
_cell.length_c   1.000
_cell.angle_alpha   90.00
_cell.angle_beta   90.00
_cell.angle_gamma   90.00
#
_symmetry.space_group_name_H-M   'P 1'
#
loop_
_entity.id
_entity.type
_entity.pdbx_description
1 polymer ?
#
loop_
_entity_poly.entity_id
_entity_poly.type
_entity_poly.pdbx_seq_one_letter_code
_entity_poly.pdbx_strand_id
1 'polypeptide(L)'
;MEKKMLASLILLSFLLPSLLSYGMAGESHKATNLFGSSLTHDPPNVTIVVDIIRARTMTLDDSEPRIYFKVYIDGEDAVQQSDIYKGKDVWINKPIAKKEVPYDAEGKVNIQIQMWEKKPLMDRILDISKEKSLFHAGKTINLTYYLKRGNWTGDDFLGDENGYGHCSGFEDGNENENDCEIWFDIYEQGEGWGGDHLTYWEKVNVYHLDPLKNYSGADFNGDGIPIEWEDKYGFDPFSDKNLSEEDPDDDGLSNFEEYETSQWLSDPFSRDIFLEVDGMEGKYSWSKPYIFPKEAQYILCNAFARHNITLHVDDGGMGGGGELIPYREIMTGHGLGDTRTKYFLHWDHHNWRLGVFHYAIICSQIQFSRPAGGCAFDVDSFSIGGQYVRNWAWSFYLQGSNYYRAFASVVMHELGHTLGLNNFRGIDNENTRFPWKKEYWEWGNYRSCMNYRYVYKVVDYSDGDDADHDQNDWEVINLARINWAT
;
A
#
# COMPACT_ATOMS: atom_id res chain seq x y z
N MET A 1 -33.60 -31.51 48.37
CA MET A 1 -35.07 -31.42 48.22
C MET A 1 -35.43 -29.99 48.56
N GLU A 2 -36.20 -29.31 47.70
CA GLU A 2 -36.31 -27.84 47.51
C GLU A 2 -35.14 -27.23 46.69
N LYS A 3 -35.28 -26.38 45.66
CA LYS A 3 -36.39 -25.60 45.06
C LYS A 3 -36.00 -25.21 43.60
N LYS A 4 -36.98 -25.25 42.66
CA LYS A 4 -37.34 -24.34 41.51
C LYS A 4 -36.20 -23.58 40.75
N MET A 5 -36.10 -23.42 39.42
CA MET A 5 -37.04 -23.20 38.28
C MET A 5 -36.34 -23.60 36.94
N LEU A 6 -36.95 -24.36 36.01
CA LEU A 6 -37.62 -23.95 34.74
C LEU A 6 -36.82 -22.92 33.89
N ALA A 7 -36.07 -23.23 32.83
CA ALA A 7 -36.32 -23.89 31.52
C ALA A 7 -37.13 -23.06 30.50
N SER A 8 -36.47 -22.57 29.43
CA SER A 8 -36.91 -22.47 28.01
C SER A 8 -35.91 -21.60 27.22
N LEU A 9 -35.11 -22.14 26.29
CA LEU A 9 -35.37 -22.47 24.87
C LEU A 9 -35.04 -21.31 23.91
N ILE A 10 -33.93 -21.48 23.21
CA ILE A 10 -33.41 -20.69 22.09
C ILE A 10 -33.75 -21.45 20.81
N LEU A 11 -34.28 -20.78 19.78
CA LEU A 11 -33.85 -20.90 18.37
C LEU A 11 -34.64 -19.98 17.43
N LEU A 12 -33.89 -19.23 16.59
CA LEU A 12 -34.05 -18.89 15.15
C LEU A 12 -35.47 -18.61 14.56
N SER A 13 -35.73 -17.69 13.62
CA SER A 13 -34.97 -17.22 12.44
C SER A 13 -35.83 -16.25 11.61
N PHE A 14 -35.18 -15.33 10.87
CA PHE A 14 -35.50 -14.75 9.53
C PHE A 14 -36.90 -14.17 9.22
N LEU A 15 -36.93 -12.89 8.78
CA LEU A 15 -37.49 -12.38 7.50
C LEU A 15 -37.79 -10.85 7.57
N LEU A 16 -37.05 -10.04 6.81
CA LEU A 16 -37.52 -8.81 6.13
C LEU A 16 -38.04 -9.21 4.73
N PRO A 17 -38.67 -8.37 3.85
CA PRO A 17 -38.94 -6.91 3.87
C PRO A 17 -40.33 -6.47 3.30
N SER A 18 -40.66 -5.16 3.33
CA SER A 18 -41.33 -4.35 2.27
C SER A 18 -41.87 -3.03 2.88
N LEU A 19 -41.38 -1.84 2.50
CA LEU A 19 -41.64 -1.03 1.30
C LEU A 19 -43.07 -0.45 1.15
N LEU A 20 -43.09 0.88 0.95
CA LEU A 20 -44.12 1.76 0.38
C LEU A 20 -45.23 2.26 1.33
N SER A 21 -45.65 3.52 1.33
CA SER A 21 -45.15 4.80 0.80
C SER A 21 -46.21 5.88 1.11
N TYR A 22 -45.75 7.12 1.21
CA TYR A 22 -46.45 8.35 0.83
C TYR A 22 -47.48 9.01 1.76
N GLY A 23 -47.04 10.17 2.28
CA GLY A 23 -47.78 11.42 2.11
C GLY A 23 -48.44 11.97 3.37
N MET A 24 -47.90 13.07 3.90
CA MET A 24 -48.61 14.35 3.99
C MET A 24 -47.62 15.45 4.38
N ALA A 25 -47.75 16.57 3.68
CA ALA A 25 -46.89 17.74 3.75
C ALA A 25 -47.09 18.56 5.03
N GLY A 26 -46.05 19.34 5.34
CA GLY A 26 -46.20 20.68 5.91
C GLY A 26 -45.77 20.80 7.36
N GLU A 27 -44.58 21.34 7.58
CA GLU A 27 -44.44 22.59 8.33
C GLU A 27 -43.05 23.18 8.12
N SER A 28 -43.02 24.33 7.46
CA SER A 28 -41.84 25.18 7.32
C SER A 28 -41.49 25.77 8.67
N HIS A 29 -40.61 25.13 9.42
CA HIS A 29 -39.90 25.82 10.48
C HIS A 29 -38.73 26.58 9.87
N LYS A 30 -38.96 27.89 9.71
CA LYS A 30 -37.90 28.89 9.60
C LYS A 30 -36.87 28.59 10.70
N ALA A 31 -35.68 28.15 10.29
CA ALA A 31 -34.52 28.13 11.14
C ALA A 31 -34.23 29.58 11.55
N THR A 32 -34.73 29.95 12.72
CA THR A 32 -34.34 31.16 13.43
C THR A 32 -32.85 31.05 13.73
N ASN A 33 -32.09 31.98 13.13
CA ASN A 33 -30.74 32.38 13.52
C ASN A 33 -30.48 32.21 15.02
N LEU A 34 -29.84 31.10 15.38
CA LEU A 34 -29.12 30.92 16.63
C LEU A 34 -27.65 31.22 16.34
N PHE A 35 -27.37 32.47 15.98
CA PHE A 35 -26.02 33.02 16.12
C PHE A 35 -25.77 33.23 17.61
N GLY A 36 -25.41 32.14 18.29
CA GLY A 36 -24.63 32.22 19.52
C GLY A 36 -23.20 32.52 19.12
N SER A 37 -22.79 33.78 19.25
CA SER A 37 -21.40 34.17 19.16
C SER A 37 -20.61 33.50 20.30
N SER A 38 -20.07 32.30 20.09
CA SER A 38 -18.89 31.91 20.85
C SER A 38 -17.75 32.78 20.32
N LEU A 39 -17.29 33.71 21.14
CA LEU A 39 -15.99 34.34 20.93
C LEU A 39 -14.93 33.23 21.10
N THR A 40 -14.72 32.45 20.04
CA THR A 40 -13.59 31.53 19.93
C THR A 40 -12.40 32.40 19.61
N HIS A 41 -11.62 32.71 20.64
CA HIS A 41 -10.31 33.32 20.42
C HIS A 41 -9.41 32.27 19.77
N ASP A 42 -8.64 32.71 18.78
CA ASP A 42 -7.55 31.93 18.21
C ASP A 42 -6.71 31.33 19.34
N PRO A 43 -6.29 30.05 19.22
CA PRO A 43 -5.42 29.44 20.21
C PRO A 43 -4.11 30.25 20.26
N PRO A 44 -3.46 30.38 21.43
CA PRO A 44 -2.19 31.09 21.52
C PRO A 44 -1.07 30.35 20.80
N ASN A 45 -1.07 29.01 20.89
CA ASN A 45 -0.06 28.12 20.35
C ASN A 45 -0.73 26.87 19.77
N VAL A 46 0.00 26.19 18.88
CA VAL A 46 -0.32 24.86 18.36
C VAL A 46 0.88 23.95 18.47
N THR A 47 0.64 22.64 18.67
CA THR A 47 1.69 21.63 18.63
C THR A 47 1.70 21.00 17.26
N ILE A 48 2.80 21.16 16.53
CA ILE A 48 3.05 20.43 15.29
C ILE A 48 3.57 19.05 15.66
N VAL A 49 2.94 18.03 15.08
CA VAL A 49 3.30 16.62 15.24
C VAL A 49 3.77 16.09 13.90
N VAL A 50 4.93 15.45 13.89
CA VAL A 50 5.45 14.70 12.74
C VAL A 50 5.42 13.23 13.10
N ASP A 51 4.56 12.49 12.42
CA ASP A 51 4.31 11.07 12.63
C ASP A 51 4.85 10.27 11.45
N ILE A 52 6.00 9.64 11.61
CA ILE A 52 6.53 8.73 10.58
C ILE A 52 5.90 7.37 10.85
N ILE A 53 5.11 6.86 9.91
CA ILE A 53 4.24 5.69 10.09
C ILE A 53 4.97 4.40 9.67
N ARG A 54 5.68 4.45 8.55
CA ARG A 54 6.43 3.31 8.00
C ARG A 54 7.74 3.78 7.38
N ALA A 55 8.76 2.92 7.44
CA ALA A 55 9.99 3.12 6.68
C ALA A 55 10.49 1.80 6.11
N ARG A 56 10.87 1.78 4.83
CA ARG A 56 11.59 0.67 4.22
C ARG A 56 12.99 1.10 3.81
N THR A 57 13.96 0.22 4.05
CA THR A 57 15.33 0.38 3.55
C THR A 57 15.42 -0.41 2.27
N MET A 58 15.63 0.18 1.08
CA MET A 58 15.46 -0.47 -0.22
C MET A 58 16.75 -0.99 -0.86
N THR A 59 17.86 -0.25 -0.77
CA THR A 59 19.17 -0.65 -1.37
C THR A 59 20.24 -0.96 -0.34
N LEU A 60 19.85 -1.12 0.93
CA LEU A 60 20.77 -1.47 2.00
C LEU A 60 21.15 -2.96 1.94
N ASP A 61 22.46 -3.23 1.97
CA ASP A 61 23.01 -4.59 1.99
C ASP A 61 22.82 -5.33 3.34
N ASP A 62 22.48 -4.60 4.41
CA ASP A 62 22.32 -5.19 5.74
C ASP A 62 21.02 -6.00 5.83
N SER A 63 21.09 -7.23 6.36
CA SER A 63 19.90 -8.07 6.52
C SER A 63 19.00 -7.60 7.65
N GLU A 64 19.55 -6.90 8.64
CA GLU A 64 18.80 -6.36 9.77
C GLU A 64 19.31 -4.93 10.08
N PRO A 65 19.03 -3.96 9.17
CA PRO A 65 19.49 -2.60 9.35
C PRO A 65 18.88 -2.01 10.62
N ARG A 66 19.63 -1.12 11.25
CA ARG A 66 19.21 -0.42 12.48
C ARG A 66 19.05 1.04 12.14
N ILE A 67 17.85 1.56 12.15
CA ILE A 67 17.53 2.90 11.67
C ILE A 67 16.97 3.78 12.78
N TYR A 68 17.16 5.08 12.66
CA TYR A 68 16.59 6.09 13.55
C TYR A 68 16.39 7.40 12.79
N PHE A 69 15.57 8.29 13.34
CA PHE A 69 15.20 9.54 12.70
C PHE A 69 15.73 10.75 13.47
N LYS A 70 16.01 11.83 12.74
CA LYS A 70 16.14 13.18 13.29
C LYS A 70 15.14 14.07 12.58
N VAL A 71 14.37 14.82 13.35
CA VAL A 71 13.36 15.73 12.81
C VAL A 71 13.61 17.10 13.41
N TYR A 72 13.73 18.10 12.53
CA TYR A 72 13.92 19.48 12.91
C TYR A 72 12.67 20.28 12.56
N ILE A 73 12.16 21.05 13.51
CA ILE A 73 11.02 21.96 13.32
C ILE A 73 11.52 23.38 13.57
N ASP A 74 11.52 24.21 12.53
CA ASP A 74 12.19 25.53 12.47
C ASP A 74 13.67 25.49 12.89
N GLY A 75 14.37 24.44 12.45
CA GLY A 75 15.80 24.26 12.70
C GLY A 75 16.17 23.75 14.10
N GLU A 76 15.19 23.52 14.97
CA GLU A 76 15.40 22.93 16.30
C GLU A 76 15.04 21.44 16.30
N ASP A 77 15.86 20.62 16.96
CA ASP A 77 15.60 19.18 17.11
C ASP A 77 14.33 18.97 17.94
N ALA A 78 13.33 18.31 17.35
CA ALA A 78 12.00 18.13 17.91
C ALA A 78 11.68 16.66 18.25
N VAL A 79 12.66 15.75 18.11
CA VAL A 79 12.49 14.32 18.38
C VAL A 79 12.15 14.09 19.85
N GLN A 80 11.05 13.39 20.12
CA GLN A 80 10.59 13.13 21.49
C GLN A 80 11.42 12.04 22.17
N GLN A 81 11.78 11.00 21.42
CA GLN A 81 12.55 9.86 21.90
C GLN A 81 13.47 9.32 20.79
N SER A 82 14.74 9.11 21.11
CA SER A 82 15.71 8.53 20.17
C SER A 82 15.64 7.00 20.16
N ASP A 83 14.60 6.47 19.53
CA ASP A 83 14.45 5.02 19.33
C ASP A 83 15.25 4.52 18.12
N ILE A 84 15.64 3.25 18.19
CA ILE A 84 16.31 2.54 17.08
C ILE A 84 15.41 1.41 16.65
N TYR A 85 14.98 1.46 15.40
CA TYR A 85 14.16 0.45 14.75
C TYR A 85 15.05 -0.56 14.04
N LYS A 86 14.61 -1.81 13.94
CA LYS A 86 15.39 -2.92 13.35
C LYS A 86 14.61 -3.60 12.25
N GLY A 87 15.28 -3.89 11.14
CA GLY A 87 14.71 -4.59 10.01
C GLY A 87 14.58 -3.70 8.78
N LYS A 88 14.29 -4.33 7.64
CA LYS A 88 14.22 -3.67 6.34
C LYS A 88 12.90 -2.95 6.06
N ASP A 89 11.87 -3.27 6.83
CA ASP A 89 10.53 -2.69 6.76
C ASP A 89 10.03 -2.56 8.19
N VAL A 90 9.80 -1.33 8.63
CA VAL A 90 9.44 -1.01 10.02
C VAL A 90 8.16 -0.19 10.05
N TRP A 91 7.21 -0.62 10.88
CA TRP A 91 6.03 0.15 11.24
C TRP A 91 6.25 0.82 12.59
N ILE A 92 5.88 2.08 12.69
CA ILE A 92 6.17 2.97 13.80
C ILE A 92 4.83 3.41 14.40
N ASN A 93 4.60 3.03 15.66
CA ASN A 93 3.29 3.19 16.29
C ASN A 93 3.18 4.44 17.18
N LYS A 94 4.08 5.42 16.99
CA LYS A 94 4.07 6.66 17.77
C LYS A 94 4.74 7.80 16.99
N PRO A 95 4.25 9.04 17.18
CA PRO A 95 4.87 10.20 16.57
C PRO A 95 6.34 10.36 16.97
N ILE A 96 7.17 10.69 15.98
CA ILE A 96 8.61 10.83 16.13
C ILE A 96 8.96 12.18 16.77
N ALA A 97 8.28 13.25 16.34
CA ALA A 97 8.59 14.60 16.79
C ALA A 97 7.35 15.42 17.09
N LYS A 98 7.50 16.32 18.06
CA LYS A 98 6.47 17.27 18.48
C LYS A 98 7.12 18.59 18.86
N LYS A 99 6.56 19.71 18.43
CA LYS A 99 7.01 21.05 18.86
C LYS A 99 5.83 22.01 18.94
N GLU A 100 5.77 22.74 20.05
CA GLU A 100 4.83 23.85 20.21
C GLU A 100 5.35 25.09 19.47
N VAL A 101 4.49 25.70 18.65
CA VAL A 101 4.77 26.93 17.91
C VAL A 101 3.67 27.96 18.17
N PRO A 102 3.98 29.26 18.13
CA PRO A 102 2.95 30.29 18.20
C PRO A 102 1.95 30.13 17.06
N TYR A 103 0.66 30.24 17.34
CA TYR A 103 -0.35 30.16 16.30
C TYR A 103 -0.40 31.46 15.50
N ASP A 104 -0.33 31.31 14.18
CA ASP A 104 -0.60 32.35 13.19
C ASP A 104 -1.26 31.66 11.99
N ALA A 105 -2.48 32.06 11.62
CA ALA A 105 -3.19 31.45 10.51
C ALA A 105 -2.45 31.58 9.17
N GLU A 106 -1.58 32.58 8.99
CA GLU A 106 -0.73 32.70 7.79
C GLU A 106 0.71 32.20 8.05
N GLY A 107 0.92 31.62 9.23
CA GLY A 107 2.19 31.08 9.68
C GLY A 107 2.62 29.86 8.88
N LYS A 108 3.95 29.71 8.76
CA LYS A 108 4.61 28.61 8.07
C LYS A 108 5.65 28.02 8.98
N VAL A 109 5.75 26.70 8.98
CA VAL A 109 6.70 25.94 9.80
C VAL A 109 7.60 25.13 8.88
N ASN A 110 8.92 25.28 9.03
CA ASN A 110 9.87 24.49 8.26
C ASN A 110 10.11 23.15 8.97
N ILE A 111 9.96 22.05 8.24
CA ILE A 111 10.16 20.70 8.77
C ILE A 111 11.27 20.04 7.95
N GLN A 112 12.24 19.44 8.63
CA GLN A 112 13.27 18.61 8.00
C GLN A 112 13.27 17.23 8.63
N ILE A 113 13.19 16.19 7.81
CA ILE A 113 13.23 14.79 8.24
C ILE A 113 14.49 14.13 7.70
N GLN A 114 15.27 13.53 8.58
CA GLN A 114 16.47 12.77 8.24
C GLN A 114 16.34 11.34 8.76
N MET A 115 16.76 10.39 7.94
CA MET A 115 16.86 8.98 8.30
C MET A 115 18.33 8.56 8.38
N TRP A 116 18.67 7.80 9.42
CA TRP A 116 20.05 7.43 9.72
C TRP A 116 20.16 5.94 10.03
N GLU A 117 21.20 5.32 9.52
CA GLU A 117 21.60 3.97 9.87
C GLU A 117 22.63 3.95 11.00
N LYS A 118 22.33 3.21 12.06
CA LYS A 118 23.20 2.99 13.21
C LYS A 118 24.26 1.93 12.89
N LYS A 119 25.51 2.37 12.70
CA LYS A 119 26.67 1.48 12.53
C LYS A 119 27.58 1.49 13.76
N PRO A 120 28.44 0.45 13.94
CA PRO A 120 29.32 0.37 15.11
C PRO A 120 30.36 1.51 15.23
N LEU A 121 30.79 2.07 14.09
CA LEU A 121 31.86 3.07 14.04
C LEU A 121 31.32 4.48 13.79
N MET A 122 30.58 4.66 12.71
CA MET A 122 30.07 5.95 12.27
C MET A 122 28.70 5.75 11.64
N ASP A 123 27.69 6.42 12.20
CA ASP A 123 26.34 6.40 11.65
C ASP A 123 26.34 7.00 10.25
N ARG A 124 25.46 6.48 9.40
CA ARG A 124 25.37 6.83 7.98
C ARG A 124 24.00 7.42 7.70
N ILE A 125 23.95 8.58 7.04
CA ILE A 125 22.69 9.13 6.55
C ILE A 125 22.17 8.26 5.40
N LEU A 126 20.87 8.04 5.37
CA LEU A 126 20.17 7.26 4.35
C LEU A 126 19.43 8.19 3.41
N ASP A 127 19.21 7.73 2.18
CA ASP A 127 18.54 8.53 1.16
C ASP A 127 17.03 8.33 1.19
N ILE A 128 16.28 9.43 1.24
CA ILE A 128 14.82 9.46 1.33
C ILE A 128 14.25 10.66 0.56
N SER A 129 15.04 11.33 -0.28
CA SER A 129 14.63 12.55 -0.98
C SER A 129 14.75 12.36 -2.48
N LYS A 130 13.93 13.09 -3.23
CA LYS A 130 13.99 13.17 -4.70
C LYS A 130 15.14 14.05 -5.23
N GLU A 131 15.82 14.77 -4.34
CA GLU A 131 16.83 15.76 -4.69
C GLU A 131 18.21 15.14 -4.94
N LYS A 132 18.76 15.33 -6.15
CA LYS A 132 20.09 14.82 -6.51
C LYS A 132 21.20 15.55 -5.76
N SER A 133 21.81 14.93 -4.75
CA SER A 133 22.96 15.52 -4.06
C SER A 133 23.90 14.53 -3.38
N LEU A 134 25.20 14.75 -3.56
CA LEU A 134 26.25 14.06 -2.78
C LEU A 134 26.31 14.50 -1.31
N PHE A 135 25.55 15.53 -0.92
CA PHE A 135 25.53 16.09 0.44
C PHE A 135 24.25 15.70 1.16
N HIS A 136 24.25 15.79 2.50
CA HIS A 136 23.07 15.46 3.33
C HIS A 136 21.78 16.16 2.87
N ALA A 137 21.90 17.33 2.25
CA ALA A 137 20.75 18.12 1.79
C ALA A 137 19.90 17.39 0.74
N GLY A 138 20.48 16.58 -0.14
CA GLY A 138 19.70 15.78 -1.10
C GLY A 138 19.32 14.40 -0.57
N LYS A 139 19.48 14.16 0.74
CA LYS A 139 19.07 12.92 1.42
C LYS A 139 18.07 13.18 2.53
N THR A 140 17.62 14.43 2.64
CA THR A 140 16.82 14.96 3.73
C THR A 140 15.55 15.49 3.11
N ILE A 141 14.41 15.13 3.68
CA ILE A 141 13.12 15.66 3.25
C ILE A 141 12.99 17.07 3.81
N ASN A 142 12.71 18.05 2.95
CA ASN A 142 12.48 19.44 3.34
C ASN A 142 11.04 19.86 3.01
N LEU A 143 10.27 20.22 4.04
CA LEU A 143 8.87 20.58 3.90
C LEU A 143 8.59 21.96 4.52
N THR A 144 7.64 22.66 3.92
CA THR A 144 7.00 23.85 4.48
C THR A 144 5.56 23.51 4.82
N TYR A 145 5.23 23.42 6.10
CA TYR A 145 3.89 23.17 6.62
C TYR A 145 3.14 24.49 6.82
N TYR A 146 1.88 24.55 6.40
CA TYR A 146 1.03 25.75 6.46
C TYR A 146 -0.01 25.60 7.56
N LEU A 147 0.08 26.44 8.61
CA LEU A 147 -0.84 26.40 9.77
C LEU A 147 -2.30 26.66 9.40
N LYS A 148 -2.55 27.29 8.25
CA LYS A 148 -3.90 27.64 7.79
C LYS A 148 -4.76 26.43 7.46
N ARG A 149 -4.13 25.44 6.83
CA ARG A 149 -4.81 24.38 6.07
C ARG A 149 -4.26 22.99 6.38
N GLY A 150 -3.31 22.90 7.30
CA GLY A 150 -2.67 21.64 7.68
C GLY A 150 -1.84 20.99 6.57
N ASN A 151 -1.82 21.58 5.37
CA ASN A 151 -1.12 21.01 4.24
C ASN A 151 0.35 21.44 4.22
N TRP A 152 1.17 20.74 3.43
CA TRP A 152 2.57 21.07 3.24
C TRP A 152 3.01 21.02 1.76
N THR A 153 4.17 21.60 1.50
CA THR A 153 4.84 21.57 0.19
C THR A 153 6.34 21.40 0.36
N GLY A 154 7.03 20.88 -0.66
CA GLY A 154 8.49 20.80 -0.71
C GLY A 154 8.93 19.54 -1.45
N ASP A 155 9.67 18.69 -0.76
CA ASP A 155 10.04 17.36 -1.25
C ASP A 155 8.81 16.46 -1.45
N ASP A 156 7.73 16.71 -0.72
CA ASP A 156 6.40 16.11 -0.87
C ASP A 156 5.34 17.22 -0.88
N PHE A 157 4.26 17.04 -1.62
CA PHE A 157 3.14 17.97 -1.68
C PHE A 157 1.83 17.29 -2.12
N LEU A 158 0.69 17.83 -1.70
CA LEU A 158 -0.61 17.28 -2.05
C LEU A 158 -0.80 17.12 -3.58
N GLY A 159 -1.04 15.89 -4.01
CA GLY A 159 -1.29 15.52 -5.41
C GLY A 159 -0.02 15.28 -6.24
N ASP A 160 1.12 14.97 -5.62
CA ASP A 160 2.27 14.41 -6.33
C ASP A 160 2.07 12.93 -6.71
N GLU A 161 2.82 12.48 -7.72
CA GLU A 161 2.62 11.17 -8.38
C GLU A 161 2.99 9.96 -7.51
N ASN A 162 3.62 10.18 -6.35
CA ASN A 162 4.02 9.15 -5.40
C ASN A 162 3.17 9.17 -4.11
N GLY A 163 2.18 10.05 -4.01
CA GLY A 163 1.22 10.11 -2.90
C GLY A 163 1.64 11.06 -1.78
N TYR A 164 0.64 11.58 -1.06
CA TYR A 164 0.83 12.65 -0.08
C TYR A 164 1.25 12.12 1.30
N GLY A 165 2.44 12.53 1.75
CA GLY A 165 3.09 12.00 2.94
C GLY A 165 3.96 10.78 2.62
N HIS A 166 4.49 10.67 1.41
CA HIS A 166 5.37 9.60 0.97
C HIS A 166 6.61 10.18 0.26
N CYS A 167 7.78 9.67 0.61
CA CYS A 167 9.02 10.02 -0.08
C CYS A 167 9.90 8.80 -0.24
N SER A 168 10.58 8.71 -1.38
CA SER A 168 11.47 7.62 -1.74
C SER A 168 12.78 8.13 -2.34
N GLY A 169 13.89 7.56 -1.90
CA GLY A 169 15.20 7.79 -2.51
C GLY A 169 15.29 7.29 -3.96
N PHE A 170 14.37 6.44 -4.44
CA PHE A 170 14.35 6.05 -5.85
C PHE A 170 13.93 7.17 -6.80
N GLU A 171 13.26 8.22 -6.31
CA GLU A 171 12.74 9.31 -7.13
C GLU A 171 13.85 10.14 -7.79
N ASP A 172 15.06 10.13 -7.23
CA ASP A 172 16.22 10.79 -7.83
C ASP A 172 16.84 9.94 -8.97
N GLY A 173 16.46 8.67 -9.11
CA GLY A 173 16.97 7.75 -10.12
C GLY A 173 18.41 7.26 -9.88
N ASN A 174 18.97 7.44 -8.69
CA ASN A 174 20.29 6.96 -8.29
C ASN A 174 20.22 5.92 -7.17
N GLU A 175 20.08 4.65 -7.54
CA GLU A 175 19.95 3.54 -6.58
C GLU A 175 21.23 3.16 -5.81
N ASN A 176 22.31 3.93 -5.93
CA ASN A 176 23.59 3.65 -5.28
C ASN A 176 23.78 4.44 -3.98
N GLU A 177 22.70 4.99 -3.42
CA GLU A 177 22.75 5.98 -2.34
C GLU A 177 22.26 5.46 -0.98
N ASN A 178 21.94 4.16 -0.89
CA ASN A 178 21.30 3.52 0.28
C ASN A 178 19.87 4.06 0.47
N ASP A 179 19.13 3.98 -0.61
CA ASP A 179 17.76 4.45 -0.77
C ASP A 179 16.85 3.74 0.19
N CYS A 180 16.00 4.55 0.77
CA CYS A 180 14.95 4.21 1.68
C CYS A 180 13.72 4.99 1.24
N GLU A 181 12.59 4.58 1.76
CA GLU A 181 11.31 5.23 1.55
C GLU A 181 10.60 5.30 2.89
N ILE A 182 9.80 6.35 3.06
CA ILE A 182 9.05 6.58 4.28
C ILE A 182 7.65 7.06 3.97
N TRP A 183 6.71 6.66 4.82
CA TRP A 183 5.38 7.25 4.89
C TRP A 183 5.26 8.01 6.20
N PHE A 184 4.68 9.20 6.15
CA PHE A 184 4.53 10.08 7.28
C PHE A 184 3.26 10.93 7.16
N ASP A 185 2.82 11.46 8.29
CA ASP A 185 1.76 12.44 8.38
C ASP A 185 2.22 13.61 9.26
N ILE A 186 1.72 14.80 8.98
CA ILE A 186 2.03 16.02 9.72
C ILE A 186 0.71 16.71 10.04
N TYR A 187 0.45 16.91 11.32
CA TYR A 187 -0.79 17.51 11.76
C TYR A 187 -0.58 18.38 12.99
N GLU A 188 -1.53 19.27 13.23
CA GLU A 188 -1.54 20.11 14.42
C GLU A 188 -2.44 19.54 15.53
N GLN A 189 -2.05 19.81 16.78
CA GLN A 189 -2.84 19.52 17.97
C GLN A 189 -2.88 20.75 18.88
N GLY A 190 -4.01 21.01 19.53
CA GLY A 190 -4.18 22.11 20.47
C GLY A 190 -4.75 21.68 21.82
N GLU A 191 -4.70 22.59 22.79
CA GLU A 191 -5.37 22.36 24.08
C GLU A 191 -6.89 22.47 23.91
N GLY A 192 -7.60 21.37 24.11
CA GLY A 192 -9.07 21.33 24.01
C GLY A 192 -9.62 21.22 22.59
N TRP A 193 -8.77 21.06 21.57
CA TRP A 193 -9.17 20.78 20.19
C TRP A 193 -8.11 19.93 19.45
N GLY A 194 -8.56 19.11 18.51
CA GLY A 194 -7.72 18.22 17.70
C GLY A 194 -8.13 16.75 17.83
N GLY A 195 -7.28 15.87 17.28
CA GLY A 195 -7.54 14.43 17.18
C GLY A 195 -8.40 14.03 15.99
N ASP A 196 -8.89 15.00 15.21
CA ASP A 196 -9.60 14.83 13.95
C ASP A 196 -8.82 15.36 12.75
N HIS A 197 -7.53 15.67 12.93
CA HIS A 197 -6.59 16.10 11.89
C HIS A 197 -6.96 17.39 11.12
N LEU A 198 -8.12 17.99 11.39
CA LEU A 198 -8.54 19.30 10.89
C LEU A 198 -7.87 20.45 11.66
N THR A 199 -7.44 21.49 10.95
CA THR A 199 -6.91 22.69 11.62
C THR A 199 -7.98 23.49 12.34
N TYR A 200 -7.57 24.29 13.33
CA TYR A 200 -8.49 25.23 13.97
C TYR A 200 -9.09 26.21 12.96
N TRP A 201 -8.26 26.69 12.03
CA TRP A 201 -8.66 27.66 11.03
C TRP A 201 -9.72 27.09 10.07
N GLU A 202 -9.55 25.84 9.63
CA GLU A 202 -10.52 25.15 8.78
C GLU A 202 -11.88 25.00 9.43
N LYS A 203 -11.90 24.51 10.68
CA LYS A 203 -13.16 24.34 11.41
C LYS A 203 -13.94 25.64 11.46
N VAL A 204 -13.30 26.76 11.79
CA VAL A 204 -14.01 28.05 11.93
C VAL A 204 -14.36 28.67 10.58
N ASN A 205 -13.39 28.72 9.65
CA ASN A 205 -13.47 29.60 8.48
C ASN A 205 -13.88 28.88 7.19
N VAL A 206 -13.68 27.56 7.11
CA VAL A 206 -13.98 26.76 5.91
C VAL A 206 -15.26 25.99 6.14
N TYR A 207 -15.30 25.19 7.21
CA TYR A 207 -16.40 24.26 7.47
C TYR A 207 -17.48 24.84 8.40
N HIS A 208 -17.23 26.00 9.02
CA HIS A 208 -18.13 26.67 9.96
C HIS A 208 -18.61 25.74 11.11
N LEU A 209 -17.69 24.92 11.59
CA LEU A 209 -17.81 23.97 12.69
C LEU A 209 -17.36 24.60 14.02
N ASP A 210 -17.70 23.94 15.13
CA ASP A 210 -17.17 24.30 16.46
C ASP A 210 -15.72 23.82 16.56
N PRO A 211 -14.72 24.73 16.68
CA PRO A 211 -13.32 24.32 16.68
C PRO A 211 -12.95 23.42 17.86
N LEU A 212 -13.70 23.46 18.97
CA LEU A 212 -13.42 22.67 20.18
C LEU A 212 -14.03 21.27 20.13
N LYS A 213 -14.80 20.96 19.10
CA LYS A 213 -15.37 19.64 18.88
C LYS A 213 -14.45 18.82 17.98
N ASN A 214 -14.39 17.53 18.28
CA ASN A 214 -13.76 16.52 17.43
C ASN A 214 -14.82 15.95 16.47
N TYR A 215 -14.47 15.91 15.18
CA TYR A 215 -15.32 15.44 14.08
C TYR A 215 -14.81 14.17 13.41
N SER A 216 -13.87 13.43 14.00
CA SER A 216 -13.36 12.17 13.45
C SER A 216 -14.51 11.22 13.08
N GLY A 217 -14.46 10.69 11.87
CA GLY A 217 -15.46 9.78 11.32
C GLY A 217 -16.78 10.46 10.91
N ALA A 218 -16.85 11.79 10.90
CA ALA A 218 -18.03 12.49 10.41
C ALA A 218 -18.05 12.50 8.88
N ASP A 219 -19.09 11.92 8.30
CA ASP A 219 -19.41 11.95 6.88
C ASP A 219 -20.57 12.93 6.67
N PHE A 220 -20.28 14.10 6.09
CA PHE A 220 -21.24 15.20 5.96
C PHE A 220 -22.08 15.14 4.68
N ASN A 221 -21.53 14.60 3.60
CA ASN A 221 -22.19 14.48 2.29
C ASN A 221 -22.89 13.11 2.12
N GLY A 222 -22.58 12.13 2.96
CA GLY A 222 -23.18 10.80 2.98
C GLY A 222 -22.59 9.83 1.96
N ASP A 223 -21.37 10.07 1.46
CA ASP A 223 -20.71 9.24 0.45
C ASP A 223 -19.87 8.08 1.02
N GLY A 224 -19.80 7.99 2.35
CA GLY A 224 -19.09 6.95 3.09
C GLY A 224 -17.66 7.30 3.49
N ILE A 225 -17.13 8.45 3.06
CA ILE A 225 -15.77 8.91 3.38
C ILE A 225 -15.84 9.96 4.51
N PRO A 226 -14.99 9.88 5.54
CA PRO A 226 -15.01 10.83 6.64
C PRO A 226 -14.22 12.11 6.32
N ILE A 227 -14.63 13.20 6.96
CA ILE A 227 -14.09 14.56 6.78
C ILE A 227 -12.57 14.65 6.93
N GLU A 228 -11.95 13.91 7.86
CA GLU A 228 -10.50 13.96 8.04
C GLU A 228 -9.72 13.40 6.84
N TRP A 229 -10.28 12.43 6.13
CA TRP A 229 -9.67 11.86 4.92
C TRP A 229 -9.89 12.79 3.73
N GLU A 230 -11.12 13.30 3.57
CA GLU A 230 -11.46 14.25 2.51
C GLU A 230 -10.59 15.53 2.61
N ASP A 231 -10.47 16.09 3.82
CA ASP A 231 -9.66 17.29 4.07
C ASP A 231 -8.17 17.06 3.79
N LYS A 232 -7.60 15.92 4.26
CA LYS A 232 -6.21 15.54 4.00
C LYS A 232 -5.88 15.54 2.51
N TYR A 233 -6.79 15.01 1.70
CA TYR A 233 -6.61 14.86 0.25
C TYR A 233 -7.19 16.00 -0.58
N GLY A 234 -7.70 17.05 0.07
CA GLY A 234 -8.21 18.25 -0.60
C GLY A 234 -9.56 18.08 -1.29
N PHE A 235 -10.32 17.05 -0.94
CA PHE A 235 -11.72 16.87 -1.34
C PHE A 235 -12.64 17.72 -0.45
N ASP A 236 -13.79 18.13 -0.98
CA ASP A 236 -14.75 18.97 -0.25
C ASP A 236 -15.77 18.09 0.52
N PRO A 237 -15.73 18.06 1.87
CA PRO A 237 -16.59 17.21 2.70
C PRO A 237 -18.09 17.53 2.61
N PHE A 238 -18.44 18.66 2.02
CA PHE A 238 -19.81 19.14 1.86
C PHE A 238 -20.26 19.14 0.39
N SER A 239 -19.45 18.59 -0.51
CA SER A 239 -19.76 18.50 -1.94
C SER A 239 -21.01 17.65 -2.19
N ASP A 240 -21.93 18.16 -3.01
CA ASP A 240 -23.07 17.38 -3.53
C ASP A 240 -22.66 16.36 -4.60
N LYS A 241 -21.45 16.47 -5.15
CA LYS A 241 -20.89 15.53 -6.14
C LYS A 241 -20.28 14.36 -5.39
N ASN A 242 -20.72 13.13 -5.72
CA ASN A 242 -20.13 11.92 -5.20
C ASN A 242 -18.68 11.79 -5.72
N LEU A 243 -17.70 11.96 -4.84
CA LEU A 243 -16.27 11.82 -5.16
C LEU A 243 -15.75 10.43 -4.82
N SER A 244 -16.51 9.63 -4.06
CA SER A 244 -16.09 8.31 -3.58
C SER A 244 -15.92 7.27 -4.69
N GLU A 245 -16.51 7.51 -5.88
CA GLU A 245 -16.39 6.68 -7.09
C GLU A 245 -15.28 7.15 -8.05
N GLU A 246 -14.57 8.23 -7.75
CA GLU A 246 -13.45 8.70 -8.59
C GLU A 246 -12.17 7.92 -8.29
N ASP A 247 -11.35 7.70 -9.32
CA ASP A 247 -10.04 7.03 -9.30
C ASP A 247 -9.06 8.02 -9.95
N PRO A 248 -8.43 8.93 -9.17
CA PRO A 248 -7.65 10.04 -9.72
C PRO A 248 -6.31 9.63 -10.35
N ASP A 249 -5.75 8.49 -9.97
CA ASP A 249 -4.45 7.98 -10.42
C ASP A 249 -4.53 6.78 -11.38
N ASP A 250 -5.77 6.38 -11.74
CA ASP A 250 -6.13 5.35 -12.72
C ASP A 250 -5.55 3.96 -12.38
N ASP A 251 -5.45 3.64 -11.08
CA ASP A 251 -4.89 2.38 -10.60
C ASP A 251 -5.96 1.26 -10.45
N GLY A 252 -7.23 1.63 -10.52
CA GLY A 252 -8.37 0.76 -10.36
C GLY A 252 -9.12 0.89 -9.04
N LEU A 253 -8.61 1.65 -8.08
CA LEU A 253 -9.23 1.88 -6.79
C LEU A 253 -9.98 3.21 -6.77
N SER A 254 -11.23 3.17 -6.36
CA SER A 254 -11.97 4.39 -6.13
C SER A 254 -11.54 5.05 -4.82
N ASN A 255 -11.80 6.35 -4.65
CA ASN A 255 -11.53 7.07 -3.40
C ASN A 255 -12.14 6.39 -2.16
N PHE A 256 -13.28 5.70 -2.32
CA PHE A 256 -13.87 4.89 -1.24
C PHE A 256 -13.00 3.68 -0.90
N GLU A 257 -12.48 2.98 -1.90
CA GLU A 257 -11.59 1.82 -1.72
C GLU A 257 -10.23 2.24 -1.17
N GLU A 258 -9.69 3.36 -1.65
CA GLU A 258 -8.53 4.06 -1.08
C GLU A 258 -8.73 4.39 0.40
N TYR A 259 -9.89 4.93 0.77
CA TYR A 259 -10.23 5.17 2.18
C TYR A 259 -10.28 3.87 3.00
N GLU A 260 -10.97 2.82 2.53
CA GLU A 260 -11.07 1.53 3.22
C GLU A 260 -9.70 0.84 3.40
N THR A 261 -8.76 1.12 2.51
CA THR A 261 -7.40 0.58 2.52
C THR A 261 -6.34 1.53 3.10
N SER A 262 -6.69 2.79 3.42
CA SER A 262 -5.79 3.85 3.90
C SER A 262 -4.99 3.49 5.17
N GLN A 263 -5.51 2.59 6.00
CA GLN A 263 -4.79 2.03 7.16
C GLN A 263 -3.50 1.28 6.77
N TRP A 264 -3.35 0.92 5.49
CA TRP A 264 -2.17 0.34 4.88
C TRP A 264 -1.41 1.29 3.98
N LEU A 265 -1.72 2.59 4.06
CA LEU A 265 -1.05 3.69 3.37
C LEU A 265 -1.39 3.80 1.88
N SER A 266 -2.61 3.40 1.50
CA SER A 266 -3.20 3.74 0.20
C SER A 266 -3.40 5.24 0.09
N ASP A 267 -3.20 5.78 -1.11
CA ASP A 267 -3.32 7.20 -1.41
C ASP A 267 -3.99 7.45 -2.77
N PRO A 268 -5.01 8.33 -2.86
CA PRO A 268 -5.78 8.55 -4.09
C PRO A 268 -4.98 9.20 -5.24
N PHE A 269 -3.72 9.57 -5.02
CA PHE A 269 -2.85 10.12 -6.04
C PHE A 269 -1.62 9.23 -6.32
N SER A 270 -1.48 8.10 -5.63
CA SER A 270 -0.36 7.16 -5.80
C SER A 270 -0.87 5.79 -6.22
N ARG A 271 -0.33 5.30 -7.33
CA ARG A 271 -0.70 3.98 -7.84
C ARG A 271 -0.37 2.87 -6.85
N ASP A 272 -1.39 2.13 -6.45
CA ASP A 272 -1.34 1.04 -5.50
C ASP A 272 -1.64 -0.30 -6.18
N ILE A 273 -1.07 -1.37 -5.63
CA ILE A 273 -1.46 -2.74 -5.95
C ILE A 273 -1.59 -3.50 -4.65
N PHE A 274 -2.77 -4.05 -4.39
CA PHE A 274 -2.98 -4.93 -3.26
C PHE A 274 -2.88 -6.40 -3.71
N LEU A 275 -1.98 -7.15 -3.09
CA LEU A 275 -1.74 -8.56 -3.37
C LEU A 275 -1.96 -9.39 -2.11
N GLU A 276 -3.09 -10.09 -2.05
CA GLU A 276 -3.37 -11.09 -1.02
C GLU A 276 -2.69 -12.42 -1.35
N VAL A 277 -1.99 -12.99 -0.38
CA VAL A 277 -1.21 -14.21 -0.58
C VAL A 277 -1.47 -15.25 0.49
N ASP A 278 -2.05 -16.36 0.06
CA ASP A 278 -2.22 -17.56 0.87
C ASP A 278 -1.12 -18.58 0.66
N GLY A 279 -0.96 -19.45 1.66
CA GLY A 279 -0.04 -20.57 1.62
C GLY A 279 -0.72 -21.94 1.63
N MET A 280 0.10 -22.98 1.56
CA MET A 280 -0.31 -24.37 1.70
C MET A 280 0.47 -25.03 2.82
N GLU A 281 -0.21 -25.86 3.62
CA GLU A 281 0.43 -26.69 4.62
C GLU A 281 1.53 -27.59 4.03
N GLY A 282 2.53 -27.94 4.84
CA GLY A 282 3.54 -28.90 4.44
C GLY A 282 2.99 -30.32 4.27
N LYS A 283 3.62 -31.13 3.41
CA LYS A 283 3.24 -32.54 3.18
C LYS A 283 3.10 -33.37 4.46
N TYR A 284 3.92 -33.04 5.45
CA TYR A 284 3.92 -33.64 6.77
C TYR A 284 3.84 -32.54 7.82
N SER A 285 3.38 -32.85 9.03
CA SER A 285 3.24 -31.88 10.13
C SER A 285 4.56 -31.20 10.56
N TRP A 286 5.71 -31.80 10.25
CA TRP A 286 7.04 -31.24 10.49
C TRP A 286 7.63 -30.51 9.28
N SER A 287 6.95 -30.54 8.13
CA SER A 287 7.40 -29.85 6.92
C SER A 287 7.01 -28.38 7.01
N LYS A 288 7.92 -27.49 6.60
CA LYS A 288 7.59 -26.08 6.48
C LYS A 288 6.48 -25.90 5.44
N PRO A 289 5.49 -25.03 5.71
CA PRO A 289 4.46 -24.72 4.73
C PRO A 289 5.08 -24.08 3.47
N TYR A 290 4.30 -24.09 2.39
CA TYR A 290 4.58 -23.36 1.18
C TYR A 290 3.96 -21.96 1.35
N ILE A 291 4.82 -20.96 1.54
CA ILE A 291 4.42 -19.57 1.78
C ILE A 291 5.31 -18.65 0.94
N PHE A 292 4.87 -17.42 0.71
CA PHE A 292 5.64 -16.41 -0.01
C PHE A 292 6.70 -15.82 0.93
N PRO A 293 8.02 -16.04 0.70
CA PRO A 293 9.03 -15.61 1.66
C PRO A 293 9.11 -14.09 1.78
N LYS A 294 9.25 -13.56 3.01
CA LYS A 294 9.38 -12.11 3.27
C LYS A 294 10.47 -11.41 2.47
N GLU A 295 11.66 -12.03 2.35
CA GLU A 295 12.73 -11.45 1.53
C GLU A 295 12.35 -11.37 0.04
N ALA A 296 11.53 -12.30 -0.46
CA ALA A 296 11.04 -12.27 -1.84
C ALA A 296 9.93 -11.21 -2.02
N GLN A 297 9.05 -11.04 -1.03
CA GLN A 297 8.05 -9.94 -1.00
C GLN A 297 8.76 -8.59 -1.10
N TYR A 298 9.78 -8.38 -0.27
CA TYR A 298 10.55 -7.15 -0.24
C TYR A 298 11.27 -6.85 -1.58
N ILE A 299 11.89 -7.85 -2.21
CA ILE A 299 12.49 -7.69 -3.55
C ILE A 299 11.42 -7.30 -4.59
N LEU A 300 10.23 -7.91 -4.51
CA LEU A 300 9.12 -7.62 -5.40
C LEU A 300 8.62 -6.19 -5.22
N CYS A 301 8.37 -5.75 -3.99
CA CYS A 301 7.89 -4.40 -3.72
C CYS A 301 8.87 -3.33 -4.20
N ASN A 302 10.19 -3.53 -4.03
CA ASN A 302 11.19 -2.60 -4.53
C ASN A 302 11.16 -2.47 -6.06
N ALA A 303 10.77 -3.52 -6.80
CA ALA A 303 10.65 -3.44 -8.26
C ALA A 303 9.55 -2.47 -8.66
N PHE A 304 8.38 -2.53 -8.03
CA PHE A 304 7.28 -1.59 -8.27
C PHE A 304 7.59 -0.17 -7.77
N ALA A 305 8.26 -0.05 -6.61
CA ALA A 305 8.62 1.26 -6.04
C ALA A 305 9.51 2.10 -6.97
N ARG A 306 10.33 1.48 -7.84
CA ARG A 306 11.12 2.20 -8.87
C ARG A 306 10.26 2.93 -9.90
N HIS A 307 9.00 2.50 -10.05
CA HIS A 307 8.07 3.03 -11.03
C HIS A 307 6.94 3.83 -10.37
N ASN A 308 7.13 4.31 -9.13
CA ASN A 308 6.11 4.99 -8.33
C ASN A 308 4.80 4.19 -8.28
N ILE A 309 4.93 2.89 -7.97
CA ILE A 309 3.81 2.01 -7.68
C ILE A 309 4.07 1.35 -6.33
N THR A 310 3.13 1.46 -5.41
CA THR A 310 3.24 0.84 -4.09
C THR A 310 2.54 -0.52 -4.10
N LEU A 311 3.35 -1.60 -4.06
CA LEU A 311 2.82 -2.95 -3.91
C LEU A 311 2.65 -3.29 -2.43
N HIS A 312 1.40 -3.48 -2.01
CA HIS A 312 1.03 -3.98 -0.69
C HIS A 312 0.83 -5.49 -0.73
N VAL A 313 1.57 -6.22 0.11
CA VAL A 313 1.44 -7.69 0.19
C VAL A 313 0.73 -8.07 1.48
N ASP A 314 -0.49 -8.58 1.38
CA ASP A 314 -1.22 -9.15 2.49
C ASP A 314 -0.90 -10.64 2.64
N ASP A 315 -0.02 -10.96 3.59
CA ASP A 315 0.25 -12.32 4.01
C ASP A 315 -0.27 -12.64 5.42
N GLY A 316 -1.39 -12.01 5.79
CA GLY A 316 -2.05 -12.12 7.10
C GLY A 316 -2.04 -10.81 7.90
N GLY A 317 -1.59 -9.71 7.29
CA GLY A 317 -1.38 -8.42 7.94
C GLY A 317 -2.47 -7.38 7.65
N MET A 318 -3.29 -7.62 6.63
CA MET A 318 -4.24 -6.64 6.08
C MET A 318 -5.68 -7.18 6.09
N GLY A 319 -5.99 -7.97 7.11
CA GLY A 319 -7.34 -8.51 7.36
C GLY A 319 -7.73 -9.74 6.54
N GLY A 320 -6.97 -10.09 5.49
CA GLY A 320 -7.08 -11.34 4.74
C GLY A 320 -5.72 -12.05 4.71
N GLY A 321 -5.49 -12.89 3.70
CA GLY A 321 -4.19 -13.48 3.38
C GLY A 321 -3.56 -14.34 4.47
N GLY A 322 -2.42 -14.96 4.14
CA GLY A 322 -1.64 -15.77 5.08
C GLY A 322 -2.33 -17.07 5.52
N GLU A 323 -3.50 -17.40 4.99
CA GLU A 323 -4.19 -18.63 5.34
C GLU A 323 -3.44 -19.84 4.78
N LEU A 324 -3.45 -20.94 5.54
CA LEU A 324 -2.84 -22.20 5.09
C LEU A 324 -3.92 -23.16 4.61
N ILE A 325 -3.94 -23.41 3.31
CA ILE A 325 -4.81 -24.43 2.74
C ILE A 325 -4.25 -25.84 3.02
N PRO A 326 -5.10 -26.86 3.18
CA PRO A 326 -4.65 -28.23 3.39
C PRO A 326 -3.71 -28.70 2.28
N TYR A 327 -2.69 -29.47 2.67
CA TYR A 327 -1.70 -29.96 1.71
C TYR A 327 -2.35 -30.76 0.56
N ARG A 328 -1.97 -30.39 -0.66
CA ARG A 328 -2.20 -31.17 -1.88
C ARG A 328 -0.90 -31.25 -2.65
N GLU A 329 -0.54 -32.44 -3.12
CA GLU A 329 0.70 -32.64 -3.87
C GLU A 329 0.68 -31.89 -5.21
N ILE A 330 -0.50 -31.80 -5.84
CA ILE A 330 -0.72 -31.10 -7.10
C ILE A 330 -2.06 -30.36 -7.02
N MET A 331 -2.08 -29.07 -7.35
CA MET A 331 -3.28 -28.25 -7.50
C MET A 331 -3.80 -28.32 -8.94
N THR A 332 -5.05 -28.74 -9.11
CA THR A 332 -5.74 -28.72 -10.42
C THR A 332 -6.39 -27.37 -10.67
N GLY A 333 -6.73 -27.03 -11.92
CA GLY A 333 -7.44 -25.77 -12.22
C GLY A 333 -8.75 -25.61 -11.44
N HIS A 334 -9.55 -26.68 -11.33
CA HIS A 334 -10.72 -26.70 -10.45
C HIS A 334 -10.36 -26.47 -8.99
N GLY A 335 -9.27 -27.09 -8.51
CA GLY A 335 -8.80 -26.91 -7.14
C GLY A 335 -8.34 -25.48 -6.85
N LEU A 336 -7.81 -24.75 -7.83
CA LEU A 336 -7.45 -23.34 -7.70
C LEU A 336 -8.69 -22.46 -7.57
N GLY A 337 -9.70 -22.65 -8.43
CA GLY A 337 -10.97 -21.92 -8.35
C GLY A 337 -11.75 -22.19 -7.05
N ASP A 338 -11.78 -23.45 -6.59
CA ASP A 338 -12.37 -23.82 -5.30
C ASP A 338 -11.63 -23.15 -4.12
N THR A 339 -10.30 -23.06 -4.22
CA THR A 339 -9.48 -22.38 -3.21
C THR A 339 -9.77 -20.88 -3.19
N ARG A 340 -9.76 -20.20 -4.35
CA ARG A 340 -10.13 -18.78 -4.45
C ARG A 340 -11.51 -18.51 -3.83
N THR A 341 -12.51 -19.28 -4.21
CA THR A 341 -13.88 -19.12 -3.67
C THR A 341 -13.94 -19.28 -2.15
N LYS A 342 -13.18 -20.22 -1.59
CA LYS A 342 -13.24 -20.56 -0.17
C LYS A 342 -12.36 -19.67 0.72
N TYR A 343 -11.17 -19.32 0.26
CA TYR A 343 -10.13 -18.70 1.08
C TYR A 343 -9.98 -17.21 0.80
N PHE A 344 -10.08 -16.79 -0.45
CA PHE A 344 -10.09 -15.36 -0.79
C PHE A 344 -11.47 -14.74 -0.60
N LEU A 345 -12.48 -15.31 -1.27
CA LEU A 345 -13.84 -14.76 -1.23
C LEU A 345 -14.62 -15.18 0.01
N HIS A 346 -14.17 -16.20 0.74
CA HIS A 346 -14.90 -16.78 1.88
C HIS A 346 -16.37 -17.14 1.59
N TRP A 347 -16.65 -17.62 0.39
CA TRP A 347 -17.99 -17.91 -0.14
C TRP A 347 -18.91 -16.69 -0.29
N ASP A 348 -18.36 -15.48 -0.19
CA ASP A 348 -19.06 -14.23 -0.47
C ASP A 348 -18.58 -13.64 -1.80
N HIS A 349 -19.43 -13.74 -2.82
CA HIS A 349 -19.14 -13.19 -4.14
C HIS A 349 -19.28 -11.65 -4.21
N HIS A 350 -19.72 -11.01 -3.12
CA HIS A 350 -19.71 -9.54 -2.96
C HIS A 350 -18.70 -9.12 -1.89
N ASN A 351 -17.71 -9.97 -1.59
CA ASN A 351 -16.62 -9.62 -0.71
C ASN A 351 -15.93 -8.37 -1.28
N TRP A 352 -15.79 -7.33 -0.45
CA TRP A 352 -15.25 -6.03 -0.84
C TRP A 352 -13.82 -6.10 -1.40
N ARG A 353 -13.09 -7.19 -1.11
CA ARG A 353 -11.74 -7.40 -1.63
C ARG A 353 -11.73 -7.77 -3.11
N LEU A 354 -12.85 -8.22 -3.67
CA LEU A 354 -12.99 -8.45 -5.11
C LEU A 354 -12.99 -7.10 -5.84
N GLY A 355 -12.07 -6.92 -6.78
CA GLY A 355 -11.86 -5.62 -7.44
C GLY A 355 -10.79 -4.76 -6.78
N VAL A 356 -10.38 -5.10 -5.55
CA VAL A 356 -9.36 -4.36 -4.80
C VAL A 356 -8.06 -5.16 -4.68
N PHE A 357 -8.16 -6.45 -4.32
CA PHE A 357 -7.00 -7.33 -4.10
C PHE A 357 -6.81 -8.32 -5.25
N HIS A 358 -5.61 -8.38 -5.80
CA HIS A 358 -5.12 -9.55 -6.52
C HIS A 358 -4.94 -10.73 -5.56
N TYR A 359 -5.22 -11.95 -6.01
CA TYR A 359 -5.11 -13.16 -5.17
C TYR A 359 -4.03 -14.13 -5.66
N ALA A 360 -3.10 -14.47 -4.78
CA ALA A 360 -2.08 -15.48 -5.02
C ALA A 360 -2.19 -16.65 -4.04
N ILE A 361 -2.05 -17.87 -4.55
CA ILE A 361 -1.91 -19.08 -3.73
C ILE A 361 -0.55 -19.75 -3.94
N ILE A 362 0.22 -19.87 -2.86
CA ILE A 362 1.48 -20.60 -2.85
C ILE A 362 1.22 -22.07 -2.52
N CYS A 363 1.27 -22.93 -3.54
CA CYS A 363 0.97 -24.36 -3.42
C CYS A 363 2.23 -25.24 -3.54
N SER A 364 2.08 -26.55 -3.37
CA SER A 364 3.19 -27.48 -3.62
C SER A 364 3.58 -27.48 -5.09
N GLN A 365 2.71 -28.01 -5.96
CA GLN A 365 2.88 -28.02 -7.42
C GLN A 365 1.54 -27.72 -8.11
N ILE A 366 1.61 -27.29 -9.37
CA ILE A 366 0.45 -26.96 -10.19
C ILE A 366 0.30 -28.01 -11.29
N GLN A 367 -0.92 -28.45 -11.56
CA GLN A 367 -1.25 -29.27 -12.72
C GLN A 367 -1.28 -28.39 -13.95
N PHE A 368 -0.33 -28.61 -14.83
CA PHE A 368 -0.28 -27.93 -16.12
C PHE A 368 0.19 -28.90 -17.21
N SER A 369 0.08 -28.51 -18.48
CA SER A 369 0.50 -29.35 -19.62
C SER A 369 2.00 -29.68 -19.60
N ARG A 370 2.77 -28.92 -18.82
CA ARG A 370 4.21 -29.02 -18.57
C ARG A 370 4.49 -28.67 -17.10
N PRO A 371 5.66 -29.02 -16.55
CA PRO A 371 6.07 -28.52 -15.24
C PRO A 371 6.15 -26.98 -15.25
N ALA A 372 5.35 -26.32 -14.41
CA ALA A 372 5.23 -24.86 -14.34
C ALA A 372 5.60 -24.34 -12.95
N GLY A 373 6.25 -23.17 -12.91
CA GLY A 373 6.60 -22.46 -11.67
C GLY A 373 5.46 -21.61 -11.13
N GLY A 374 4.58 -21.13 -12.01
CA GLY A 374 3.36 -20.41 -11.70
C GLY A 374 2.31 -20.61 -12.79
N CYS A 375 1.10 -20.12 -12.54
CA CYS A 375 0.01 -20.04 -13.51
C CYS A 375 -1.05 -19.05 -13.02
N ALA A 376 -1.28 -17.98 -13.78
CA ALA A 376 -2.50 -17.19 -13.73
C ALA A 376 -3.71 -18.04 -14.14
N PHE A 377 -4.81 -17.94 -13.40
CA PHE A 377 -6.02 -18.76 -13.62
C PHE A 377 -7.32 -17.96 -13.58
N ASP A 378 -7.27 -16.70 -13.17
CA ASP A 378 -8.37 -15.74 -13.24
C ASP A 378 -7.80 -14.35 -13.60
N VAL A 379 -8.65 -13.34 -13.78
CA VAL A 379 -8.22 -11.97 -14.12
C VAL A 379 -7.36 -11.36 -13.01
N ASP A 380 -7.74 -11.60 -11.75
CA ASP A 380 -7.10 -11.09 -10.54
C ASP A 380 -6.23 -12.14 -9.83
N SER A 381 -6.24 -13.40 -10.30
CA SER A 381 -5.76 -14.52 -9.51
C SER A 381 -4.74 -15.41 -10.20
N PHE A 382 -3.72 -15.80 -9.43
CA PHE A 382 -2.65 -16.68 -9.88
C PHE A 382 -2.15 -17.63 -8.79
N SER A 383 -1.36 -18.63 -9.22
CA SER A 383 -0.81 -19.65 -8.34
C SER A 383 0.68 -19.83 -8.56
N ILE A 384 1.40 -20.17 -7.50
CA ILE A 384 2.84 -20.42 -7.53
C ILE A 384 3.13 -21.82 -7.00
N GLY A 385 3.90 -22.60 -7.76
CA GLY A 385 4.40 -23.90 -7.35
C GLY A 385 5.60 -23.76 -6.41
N GLY A 386 5.37 -23.52 -5.12
CA GLY A 386 6.42 -23.35 -4.12
C GLY A 386 7.39 -24.54 -4.03
N GLN A 387 6.94 -25.78 -4.20
CA GLN A 387 7.84 -26.95 -4.27
C GLN A 387 8.65 -26.95 -5.57
N TYR A 388 8.07 -26.50 -6.68
CA TYR A 388 8.78 -26.39 -7.95
C TYR A 388 9.97 -25.43 -7.81
N VAL A 389 9.74 -24.21 -7.29
CA VAL A 389 10.81 -23.23 -7.07
C VAL A 389 11.89 -23.78 -6.14
N ARG A 390 11.50 -24.47 -5.05
CA ARG A 390 12.44 -25.15 -4.14
C ARG A 390 13.29 -26.21 -4.83
N ASN A 391 12.69 -27.05 -5.68
CA ASN A 391 13.39 -28.13 -6.39
C ASN A 391 14.45 -27.61 -7.36
N TRP A 392 14.19 -26.45 -7.98
CA TRP A 392 15.08 -25.84 -8.96
C TRP A 392 16.04 -24.80 -8.39
N ALA A 393 16.00 -24.55 -7.07
CA ALA A 393 16.84 -23.55 -6.40
C ALA A 393 18.32 -23.64 -6.77
N TRP A 394 18.89 -24.85 -6.82
CA TRP A 394 20.29 -25.08 -7.21
C TRP A 394 20.64 -24.50 -8.58
N SER A 395 19.71 -24.58 -9.55
CA SER A 395 19.91 -24.10 -10.91
C SER A 395 19.84 -22.57 -11.01
N PHE A 396 19.11 -21.92 -10.11
CA PHE A 396 19.03 -20.46 -10.04
C PHE A 396 20.36 -19.87 -9.57
N TYR A 397 20.99 -20.49 -8.56
CA TYR A 397 22.33 -20.09 -8.09
C TYR A 397 23.39 -20.18 -9.20
N LEU A 398 23.36 -21.23 -10.03
CA LEU A 398 24.29 -21.37 -11.17
C LEU A 398 24.11 -20.27 -12.24
N GLN A 399 22.96 -19.61 -12.24
CA GLN A 399 22.59 -18.57 -13.21
C GLN A 399 22.72 -17.15 -12.65
N GLY A 400 23.37 -16.98 -11.48
CA GLY A 400 23.56 -15.67 -10.85
C GLY A 400 22.32 -15.11 -10.14
N SER A 401 21.34 -15.98 -9.86
CA SER A 401 20.16 -15.65 -9.05
C SER A 401 20.23 -16.36 -7.69
N ASN A 402 19.15 -16.35 -6.93
CA ASN A 402 19.00 -17.11 -5.69
C ASN A 402 17.54 -17.52 -5.49
N TYR A 403 17.26 -18.29 -4.44
CA TYR A 403 15.90 -18.73 -4.14
C TYR A 403 14.89 -17.58 -4.00
N TYR A 404 15.22 -16.52 -3.26
CA TYR A 404 14.31 -15.39 -3.02
C TYR A 404 14.06 -14.56 -4.27
N ARG A 405 15.11 -14.23 -5.02
CA ARG A 405 15.00 -13.50 -6.30
C ARG A 405 14.20 -14.31 -7.33
N ALA A 406 14.46 -15.60 -7.45
CA ALA A 406 13.70 -16.46 -8.35
C ALA A 406 12.23 -16.59 -7.94
N PHE A 407 11.95 -16.65 -6.63
CA PHE A 407 10.57 -16.70 -6.14
C PHE A 407 9.82 -15.39 -6.42
N ALA A 408 10.44 -14.24 -6.12
CA ALA A 408 9.89 -12.92 -6.41
C ALA A 408 9.64 -12.73 -7.92
N SER A 409 10.58 -13.17 -8.76
CA SER A 409 10.49 -13.08 -10.22
C SER A 409 9.30 -13.85 -10.80
N VAL A 410 9.01 -15.05 -10.28
CA VAL A 410 7.85 -15.84 -10.73
C VAL A 410 6.55 -15.22 -10.23
N VAL A 411 6.51 -14.70 -8.99
CA VAL A 411 5.33 -13.97 -8.50
C VAL A 411 5.06 -12.75 -9.38
N MET A 412 6.10 -11.97 -9.68
CA MET A 412 6.01 -10.82 -10.59
C MET A 412 5.52 -11.23 -11.98
N HIS A 413 6.03 -12.33 -12.52
CA HIS A 413 5.61 -12.85 -13.82
C HIS A 413 4.10 -13.16 -13.87
N GLU A 414 3.60 -13.87 -12.86
CA GLU A 414 2.17 -14.21 -12.82
C GLU A 414 1.28 -12.98 -12.52
N LEU A 415 1.74 -12.07 -11.67
CA LEU A 415 1.10 -10.77 -11.44
C LEU A 415 1.07 -9.94 -12.74
N GLY A 416 2.12 -10.02 -13.57
CA GLY A 416 2.16 -9.37 -14.88
C GLY A 416 1.01 -9.81 -15.79
N HIS A 417 0.61 -11.08 -15.75
CA HIS A 417 -0.55 -11.56 -16.50
C HIS A 417 -1.88 -10.96 -16.00
N THR A 418 -2.04 -10.81 -14.68
CA THR A 418 -3.23 -10.19 -14.09
C THR A 418 -3.28 -8.69 -14.38
N LEU A 419 -2.12 -8.04 -14.50
CA LEU A 419 -1.95 -6.66 -14.96
C LEU A 419 -2.01 -6.51 -16.50
N GLY A 420 -2.16 -7.62 -17.23
CA GLY A 420 -2.48 -7.60 -18.66
C GLY A 420 -1.36 -7.90 -19.64
N LEU A 421 -0.15 -8.21 -19.18
CA LEU A 421 0.98 -8.66 -20.01
C LEU A 421 0.71 -10.06 -20.58
N ASN A 422 0.06 -10.12 -21.74
CA ASN A 422 -0.33 -11.38 -22.39
C ASN A 422 -0.04 -11.42 -23.90
N ASN A 423 0.07 -10.25 -24.54
CA ASN A 423 -0.06 -10.10 -25.99
C ASN A 423 1.24 -9.65 -26.68
N PHE A 424 2.38 -10.21 -26.27
CA PHE A 424 3.67 -9.98 -26.92
C PHE A 424 4.44 -11.28 -27.11
N ARG A 425 5.11 -11.44 -28.26
CA ARG A 425 5.72 -12.73 -28.65
C ARG A 425 6.92 -13.14 -27.79
N GLY A 426 7.51 -12.21 -27.05
CA GLY A 426 8.55 -12.49 -26.06
C GLY A 426 8.00 -13.09 -24.75
N ILE A 427 6.74 -12.79 -24.41
CA ILE A 427 6.04 -13.29 -23.22
C ILE A 427 5.79 -14.80 -23.37
N ASP A 428 6.06 -15.55 -22.29
CA ASP A 428 5.83 -17.01 -22.21
C ASP A 428 6.47 -17.85 -23.31
N ASN A 429 7.47 -17.29 -24.00
CA ASN A 429 8.05 -17.96 -25.14
C ASN A 429 8.97 -19.10 -24.69
N GLU A 430 8.45 -20.33 -24.70
CA GLU A 430 9.18 -21.56 -24.35
C GLU A 430 10.54 -21.73 -25.01
N ASN A 431 10.69 -21.23 -26.24
CA ASN A 431 11.95 -21.37 -26.96
C ASN A 431 13.05 -20.46 -26.41
N THR A 432 12.72 -19.40 -25.64
CA THR A 432 13.72 -18.49 -25.06
C THR A 432 14.49 -19.08 -23.89
N ARG A 433 14.12 -20.28 -23.43
CA ARG A 433 14.82 -21.03 -22.37
C ARG A 433 16.13 -21.67 -22.86
N PHE A 434 16.24 -21.90 -24.17
CA PHE A 434 17.24 -22.80 -24.73
C PHE A 434 18.20 -22.10 -25.69
N PRO A 435 19.51 -21.98 -25.38
CA PRO A 435 20.48 -21.26 -26.23
C PRO A 435 20.64 -21.77 -27.67
N TRP A 436 20.18 -22.98 -27.98
CA TRP A 436 20.20 -23.54 -29.33
C TRP A 436 18.94 -23.23 -30.17
N LYS A 437 17.96 -22.53 -29.61
CA LYS A 437 16.79 -22.00 -30.33
C LYS A 437 17.07 -20.57 -30.81
N LYS A 438 16.48 -20.18 -31.95
CA LYS A 438 16.68 -18.82 -32.50
C LYS A 438 16.11 -17.76 -31.55
N GLU A 439 14.96 -18.06 -30.98
CA GLU A 439 14.16 -17.21 -30.11
C GLU A 439 14.91 -16.82 -28.83
N TYR A 440 15.82 -17.67 -28.35
CA TYR A 440 16.71 -17.33 -27.23
C TYR A 440 17.53 -16.06 -27.49
N TRP A 441 18.00 -15.90 -28.73
CA TRP A 441 18.82 -14.77 -29.15
C TRP A 441 17.97 -13.61 -29.66
N GLU A 442 16.92 -13.93 -30.42
CA GLU A 442 15.96 -12.96 -30.97
C GLU A 442 15.29 -12.15 -29.86
N TRP A 443 14.79 -12.81 -28.80
CA TRP A 443 14.21 -12.15 -27.63
C TRP A 443 15.23 -11.99 -26.50
N GLY A 444 16.51 -11.90 -26.83
CA GLY A 444 17.57 -11.73 -25.84
C GLY A 444 17.57 -10.34 -25.20
N ASN A 445 17.10 -9.33 -25.93
CA ASN A 445 17.03 -7.95 -25.48
C ASN A 445 15.81 -7.68 -24.58
N TYR A 446 14.70 -8.40 -24.77
CA TYR A 446 13.53 -8.37 -23.88
C TYR A 446 13.87 -8.89 -22.48
N ARG A 447 14.37 -8.00 -21.61
CA ARG A 447 14.85 -8.29 -20.25
C ARG A 447 13.74 -8.14 -19.22
N SER A 448 12.64 -8.86 -19.43
CA SER A 448 11.51 -8.92 -18.52
C SER A 448 11.43 -10.25 -17.79
N CYS A 449 10.87 -10.28 -16.57
CA CYS A 449 10.46 -11.53 -15.93
C CYS A 449 9.41 -12.30 -16.75
N MET A 450 8.69 -11.64 -17.67
CA MET A 450 7.76 -12.27 -18.62
C MET A 450 8.44 -13.18 -19.66
N ASN A 451 9.74 -13.02 -19.86
CA ASN A 451 10.55 -13.85 -20.75
C ASN A 451 11.14 -15.04 -19.99
N TYR A 452 10.89 -16.28 -20.43
CA TYR A 452 11.42 -17.47 -19.75
C TYR A 452 12.95 -17.61 -19.74
N ARG A 453 13.67 -16.81 -20.52
CA ARG A 453 15.13 -16.64 -20.37
C ARG A 453 15.51 -16.01 -19.03
N TYR A 454 14.63 -15.17 -18.47
CA TYR A 454 14.88 -14.26 -17.35
C TYR A 454 13.93 -14.45 -16.16
N VAL A 455 12.82 -15.19 -16.27
CA VAL A 455 11.79 -15.47 -15.23
C VAL A 455 12.27 -16.02 -13.87
N TYR A 456 13.56 -16.38 -13.74
CA TYR A 456 14.14 -16.77 -12.45
C TYR A 456 15.38 -15.93 -12.08
N LYS A 457 15.64 -14.83 -12.80
CA LYS A 457 16.88 -14.04 -12.76
C LYS A 457 16.62 -12.54 -12.55
N VAL A 458 15.54 -12.03 -13.13
CA VAL A 458 15.19 -10.60 -13.16
C VAL A 458 13.87 -10.43 -12.41
N VAL A 459 13.82 -9.53 -11.44
CA VAL A 459 12.57 -9.13 -10.77
C VAL A 459 12.28 -7.73 -11.26
N ASP A 460 11.83 -7.67 -12.50
CA ASP A 460 11.53 -6.44 -13.21
C ASP A 460 10.70 -6.75 -14.45
N TYR A 461 10.01 -5.75 -14.97
CA TYR A 461 9.51 -5.78 -16.34
C TYR A 461 10.48 -5.03 -17.27
N SER A 462 10.27 -5.11 -18.58
CA SER A 462 11.18 -4.45 -19.52
C SER A 462 10.78 -3.00 -19.79
N ASP A 463 11.77 -2.12 -19.97
CA ASP A 463 11.61 -0.71 -20.35
C ASP A 463 11.52 -0.49 -21.88
N GLY A 464 11.68 -1.54 -22.69
CA GLY A 464 11.51 -1.46 -24.14
C GLY A 464 12.66 -0.76 -24.90
N ASP A 465 13.90 -1.08 -24.55
CA ASP A 465 15.10 -0.46 -25.13
C ASP A 465 15.37 -0.86 -26.60
N ASP A 466 14.61 -1.83 -27.14
CA ASP A 466 14.70 -2.33 -28.52
C ASP A 466 13.32 -2.43 -29.19
N ALA A 467 13.06 -1.51 -30.11
CA ALA A 467 11.75 -1.36 -30.75
C ALA A 467 11.22 -2.60 -31.51
N ASP A 468 12.10 -3.52 -31.95
CA ASP A 468 11.70 -4.69 -32.75
C ASP A 468 11.47 -5.94 -31.89
N HIS A 469 12.19 -6.06 -30.77
CA HIS A 469 12.25 -7.29 -29.97
C HIS A 469 12.16 -7.08 -28.45
N ASP A 470 11.74 -5.91 -27.99
CA ASP A 470 11.61 -5.55 -26.59
C ASP A 470 10.39 -4.64 -26.38
N GLN A 471 9.34 -5.17 -25.76
CA GLN A 471 8.17 -4.39 -25.38
C GLN A 471 8.48 -3.62 -24.09
N ASN A 472 8.16 -2.33 -24.04
CA ASN A 472 8.06 -1.64 -22.76
C ASN A 472 6.83 -2.18 -22.02
N ASP A 473 7.07 -3.10 -21.11
CA ASP A 473 6.02 -3.77 -20.34
C ASP A 473 5.45 -2.82 -19.26
N TRP A 474 6.30 -1.95 -18.67
CA TRP A 474 5.87 -0.96 -17.67
C TRP A 474 4.88 0.06 -18.24
N GLU A 475 4.99 0.40 -19.52
CA GLU A 475 4.01 1.24 -20.23
C GLU A 475 2.74 0.47 -20.64
N VAL A 476 2.73 -0.86 -20.55
CA VAL A 476 1.65 -1.72 -21.06
C VAL A 476 0.80 -2.33 -19.94
N ILE A 477 1.34 -2.49 -18.74
CA ILE A 477 0.54 -2.91 -17.59
C ILE A 477 -0.66 -1.99 -17.40
N ASN A 478 -1.78 -2.58 -17.02
CA ASN A 478 -3.02 -1.90 -16.70
C ASN A 478 -3.40 -2.27 -15.28
N LEU A 479 -3.21 -1.33 -14.34
CA LEU A 479 -3.52 -1.52 -12.93
C LEU A 479 -5.04 -1.64 -12.73
N ALA A 480 -5.81 -0.73 -13.37
CA ALA A 480 -7.27 -0.73 -13.38
C ALA A 480 -7.92 -1.96 -14.03
N ARG A 481 -7.13 -2.91 -14.55
CA ARG A 481 -7.62 -4.22 -15.00
C ARG A 481 -8.24 -5.03 -13.86
N ILE A 482 -7.88 -4.77 -12.60
CA ILE A 482 -8.49 -5.44 -11.45
C ILE A 482 -10.02 -5.30 -11.43
N ASN A 483 -10.56 -4.18 -11.93
CA ASN A 483 -12.00 -3.92 -12.08
C ASN A 483 -12.72 -4.82 -13.09
N TRP A 484 -12.02 -5.68 -13.82
CA TRP A 484 -12.65 -6.71 -14.67
C TRP A 484 -12.94 -8.01 -13.91
N ALA A 485 -12.55 -8.09 -12.63
CA ALA A 485 -12.85 -9.22 -11.76
C ALA A 485 -14.25 -9.15 -11.12
N THR A 486 -14.86 -7.94 -11.08
CA THR A 486 -16.16 -7.64 -10.45
C THR A 486 -17.38 -7.93 -11.32
#